data_AF-K1T8Z9-F1
#
_entry.id   AF-K1T8Z9-F1
#
_cell.length_a   1.000
_cell.length_b   1.000
_cell.length_c   1.000
_cell.angle_alpha   90.00
_cell.angle_beta   90.00
_cell.angle_gamma   90.00
#
_symmetry.space_group_name_H-M   'P 1'
#
loop_
_entity.id
_entity.type
_entity.pdbx_description
1 polymer ?
#
loop_
_entity_poly.entity_id
_entity_poly.type
_entity_poly.pdbx_seq_one_letter_code
_entity_poly.pdbx_strand_id
1 'polypeptide(L)'
;MFGAVTPEGITADLEAMHRVGLGGAYLMPIKGVEQGPQYEGKAQQLTPEWWRMVTHSMKEADRLGMQLGMHICDGFALAGGPWITPEESMQKVVWSDTIVNGGNIRNLTLPMPEALDGYYEDIVTYAIPLERQPEDTSLKPKVTSVI
;
A
#
# COMPACT_ATOMS: atom_id res chain seq x y z
N MET A 1 -13.63 -13.28 0.75
CA MET A 1 -12.83 -13.32 -0.49
C MET A 1 -13.62 -12.64 -1.61
N PHE A 2 -12.98 -11.82 -2.45
CA PHE A 2 -13.57 -11.28 -3.70
C PHE A 2 -14.95 -10.58 -3.55
N GLY A 3 -15.24 -9.99 -2.39
CA GLY A 3 -16.55 -9.39 -2.10
C GLY A 3 -17.76 -10.35 -2.10
N ALA A 4 -17.53 -11.67 -2.20
CA ALA A 4 -18.58 -12.69 -2.16
C ALA A 4 -18.86 -13.09 -0.70
N VAL A 5 -19.77 -12.36 -0.06
CA VAL A 5 -20.13 -12.50 1.35
C VAL A 5 -21.64 -12.36 1.50
N THR A 6 -22.27 -13.18 2.34
CA THR A 6 -23.71 -13.09 2.65
C THR A 6 -23.95 -13.10 4.17
N PRO A 7 -25.05 -12.50 4.65
CA PRO A 7 -25.42 -12.56 6.07
C PRO A 7 -25.59 -13.99 6.59
N GLU A 8 -26.19 -14.87 5.78
CA GLU A 8 -26.43 -16.27 6.15
C GLU A 8 -25.12 -17.04 6.34
N GLY A 9 -24.13 -16.79 5.46
CA GLY A 9 -22.80 -17.38 5.57
C GLY A 9 -22.06 -16.89 6.83
N ILE A 10 -22.12 -15.58 7.09
CA ILE A 10 -21.52 -14.98 8.30
C ILE A 10 -22.08 -15.63 9.58
N THR A 11 -23.41 -15.74 9.69
CA THR A 11 -24.05 -16.37 10.85
C THR A 11 -23.62 -17.83 10.99
N ALA A 12 -23.65 -18.60 9.89
CA ALA A 12 -23.28 -20.00 9.91
C ALA A 12 -21.81 -20.22 10.33
N ASP A 13 -20.90 -19.38 9.83
CA ASP A 13 -19.46 -19.45 10.13
C ASP A 13 -19.19 -19.12 11.61
N LEU A 14 -19.75 -18.02 12.12
CA LEU A 14 -19.53 -17.62 13.52
C LEU A 14 -20.15 -18.62 14.50
N GLU A 15 -21.34 -19.16 14.20
CA GLU A 15 -21.93 -20.23 15.01
C GLU A 15 -21.08 -21.51 14.98
N ALA A 16 -20.48 -21.85 13.83
CA ALA A 16 -19.56 -22.97 13.74
C ALA A 16 -18.31 -22.76 14.61
N MET A 17 -17.72 -21.56 14.56
CA MET A 17 -16.57 -21.20 15.38
C MET A 17 -16.90 -21.24 16.88
N HIS A 18 -18.05 -20.71 17.29
CA HIS A 18 -18.53 -20.76 18.66
C HIS A 18 -18.71 -22.21 19.14
N ARG A 19 -19.36 -23.06 18.33
CA ARG A 19 -19.60 -24.48 18.68
C ARG A 19 -18.33 -25.27 18.96
N VAL A 20 -17.23 -24.95 18.29
CA VAL A 20 -15.93 -25.61 18.51
C VAL A 20 -15.07 -24.92 19.58
N GLY A 21 -15.60 -23.90 20.25
CA GLY A 21 -14.95 -23.24 21.39
C GLY A 21 -13.92 -22.16 21.03
N LEU A 22 -13.97 -21.60 19.81
CA LEU A 22 -13.12 -20.44 19.48
C LEU A 22 -13.64 -19.18 20.18
N GLY A 23 -12.72 -18.41 20.78
CA GLY A 23 -13.06 -17.16 21.48
C GLY A 23 -13.28 -15.95 20.56
N GLY A 24 -12.93 -16.04 19.28
CA GLY A 24 -12.98 -14.91 18.36
C GLY A 24 -12.36 -15.19 16.99
N ALA A 25 -12.38 -14.18 16.13
CA ALA A 25 -11.81 -14.24 14.78
C ALA A 25 -11.21 -12.88 14.33
N TYR A 26 -10.27 -12.93 13.39
CA TYR A 26 -9.78 -11.73 12.71
C TYR A 26 -10.45 -11.60 11.35
N LEU A 27 -11.22 -10.53 11.16
CA LEU A 27 -11.95 -10.25 9.94
C LEU A 27 -11.05 -9.46 8.99
N MET A 28 -10.58 -10.13 7.94
CA MET A 28 -9.69 -9.58 6.93
C MET A 28 -10.27 -9.86 5.54
N PRO A 29 -10.87 -8.86 4.86
CA PRO A 29 -11.28 -9.02 3.49
C PRO A 29 -10.05 -9.14 2.58
N ILE A 30 -10.11 -10.04 1.61
CA ILE A 30 -9.00 -10.33 0.69
C ILE A 30 -9.54 -10.26 -0.73
N LYS A 31 -8.93 -9.36 -1.53
CA LYS A 31 -9.28 -9.06 -2.93
C LYS A 31 -10.70 -8.52 -3.11
N GLY A 32 -10.95 -7.89 -4.26
CA GLY A 32 -12.23 -7.30 -4.64
C GLY A 32 -12.99 -8.09 -5.71
N VAL A 33 -14.19 -7.62 -6.04
CA VAL A 33 -15.10 -8.20 -7.04
C VAL A 33 -14.44 -8.26 -8.43
N GLU A 34 -13.74 -7.20 -8.84
CA GLU A 34 -13.05 -7.14 -10.13
C GLU A 34 -11.98 -8.22 -10.29
N GLN A 35 -11.38 -8.67 -9.20
CA GLN A 35 -10.33 -9.69 -9.19
C GLN A 35 -10.91 -11.13 -9.16
N GLY A 36 -12.23 -11.27 -9.02
CA GLY A 36 -12.95 -12.54 -9.01
C GLY A 36 -14.39 -12.38 -9.48
N PRO A 37 -14.62 -11.88 -10.71
CA PRO A 37 -15.96 -11.51 -11.18
C PRO A 37 -16.93 -12.71 -11.25
N GLN A 38 -16.41 -13.92 -11.46
CA GLN A 38 -17.20 -15.15 -11.51
C GLN A 38 -17.91 -15.52 -10.20
N TYR A 39 -17.50 -14.91 -9.08
CA TYR A 39 -18.15 -15.13 -7.78
C TYR A 39 -19.33 -14.18 -7.54
N GLU A 40 -19.58 -13.24 -8.45
CA GLU A 40 -20.69 -12.29 -8.41
C GLU A 40 -20.80 -11.57 -7.05
N GLY A 41 -19.64 -11.22 -6.47
CA GLY A 41 -19.56 -10.58 -5.17
C GLY A 41 -20.30 -9.24 -5.13
N LYS A 42 -20.98 -8.97 -4.02
CA LYS A 42 -21.79 -7.75 -3.81
C LYS A 42 -21.23 -6.84 -2.71
N ALA A 43 -20.33 -7.35 -1.88
CA ALA A 43 -19.77 -6.67 -0.72
C ALA A 43 -18.34 -6.18 -1.00
N GLN A 44 -18.16 -5.33 -2.02
CA GLN A 44 -16.87 -4.69 -2.30
C GLN A 44 -16.46 -3.79 -1.12
N GLN A 45 -15.20 -3.87 -0.69
CA GLN A 45 -14.69 -3.14 0.47
C GLN A 45 -15.01 -1.64 0.42
N LEU A 46 -15.29 -1.06 1.59
CA LEU A 46 -15.69 0.35 1.80
C LEU A 46 -17.04 0.78 1.19
N THR A 47 -17.72 -0.07 0.42
CA THR A 47 -19.09 0.22 -0.02
C THR A 47 -20.10 0.08 1.13
N PRO A 48 -21.30 0.68 1.02
CA PRO A 48 -22.35 0.50 2.03
C PRO A 48 -22.76 -0.96 2.26
N GLU A 49 -22.71 -1.81 1.23
CA GLU A 49 -23.02 -3.25 1.36
C GLU A 49 -21.97 -3.97 2.21
N TRP A 50 -20.69 -3.67 1.99
CA TRP A 50 -19.62 -4.23 2.82
C TRP A 50 -19.74 -3.80 4.28
N TRP A 51 -20.04 -2.53 4.56
CA TRP A 51 -20.27 -2.07 5.93
C TRP A 51 -21.50 -2.71 6.58
N ARG A 52 -22.54 -3.06 5.80
CA ARG A 52 -23.66 -3.89 6.29
C ARG A 52 -23.19 -5.28 6.72
N MET A 53 -22.33 -5.93 5.93
CA MET A 53 -21.77 -7.24 6.29
C MET A 53 -20.89 -7.18 7.54
N VAL A 54 -20.05 -6.15 7.67
CA VAL A 54 -19.24 -5.92 8.88
C VAL A 54 -20.15 -5.72 10.10
N THR A 55 -21.18 -4.89 9.96
CA THR A 55 -22.17 -4.64 11.04
C THR A 55 -22.88 -5.94 11.46
N HIS A 56 -23.30 -6.76 10.49
CA HIS A 56 -23.91 -8.07 10.76
C HIS A 56 -22.95 -8.99 11.49
N SER A 57 -21.68 -9.06 11.05
CA SER A 57 -20.64 -9.86 11.70
C SER A 57 -20.41 -9.45 13.15
N MET A 58 -20.34 -8.14 13.43
CA MET A 58 -20.17 -7.62 14.80
C MET A 58 -21.36 -7.95 15.70
N LYS A 59 -22.59 -7.86 15.18
CA LYS A 59 -23.81 -8.22 15.92
C LYS A 59 -23.85 -9.72 16.25
N GLU A 60 -23.49 -10.57 15.30
CA GLU A 60 -23.46 -12.02 15.51
C GLU A 60 -22.35 -12.44 16.47
N ALA A 61 -21.18 -11.81 16.40
CA ALA A 61 -20.11 -12.04 17.36
C ALA A 61 -20.53 -11.64 18.78
N ASP A 62 -21.16 -10.47 18.96
CA ASP A 62 -21.70 -10.01 20.25
C ASP A 62 -22.75 -10.98 20.81
N ARG A 63 -23.70 -11.41 19.97
CA ARG A 63 -24.72 -12.41 20.33
C ARG A 63 -24.12 -13.72 20.83
N LEU A 64 -22.99 -14.14 20.25
CA LEU A 64 -22.28 -15.39 20.57
C LEU A 64 -21.21 -15.22 21.67
N GLY A 65 -20.98 -14.00 22.18
CA GLY A 65 -19.93 -13.70 23.14
C GLY A 65 -18.51 -13.86 22.58
N MET A 66 -18.34 -13.70 21.27
CA MET A 66 -17.05 -13.80 20.56
C MET A 66 -16.42 -12.42 20.35
N GLN A 67 -15.08 -12.37 20.31
CA GLN A 67 -14.34 -11.16 19.99
C GLN A 67 -13.95 -11.08 18.51
N LEU A 68 -13.98 -9.89 17.92
CA LEU A 68 -13.48 -9.65 16.56
C LEU A 68 -12.29 -8.70 16.57
N GLY A 69 -11.24 -9.08 15.84
CA GLY A 69 -10.16 -8.19 15.43
C GLY A 69 -10.28 -7.81 13.97
N MET A 70 -9.73 -6.66 13.58
CA MET A 70 -9.60 -6.24 12.18
C MET A 70 -8.16 -5.82 11.91
N HIS A 71 -7.68 -6.10 10.71
CA HIS A 71 -6.39 -5.60 10.26
C HIS A 71 -6.48 -4.09 9.97
N ILE A 72 -5.35 -3.39 10.04
CA ILE A 72 -5.28 -1.92 9.91
C ILE A 72 -5.49 -1.41 8.48
N CYS A 73 -5.47 -2.30 7.49
CA CYS A 73 -5.79 -2.01 6.09
C CYS A 73 -6.52 -3.19 5.44
N ASP A 74 -7.13 -2.95 4.28
CA ASP A 74 -7.67 -4.02 3.41
C ASP A 74 -6.53 -4.95 2.96
N GLY A 75 -6.85 -6.23 2.72
CA GLY A 75 -5.88 -7.26 2.40
C GLY A 75 -5.16 -7.83 3.63
N PHE A 76 -3.97 -8.42 3.40
CA PHE A 76 -3.21 -9.12 4.42
C PHE A 76 -2.03 -8.32 5.02
N ALA A 77 -1.57 -7.27 4.33
CA ALA A 77 -0.48 -6.39 4.77
C ALA A 77 -0.41 -5.15 3.85
N LEU A 78 0.18 -4.02 4.26
CA LEU A 78 0.67 -3.68 5.62
C LEU A 78 -0.07 -2.45 6.17
N ALA A 79 -0.03 -1.33 5.45
CA ALA A 79 -0.65 -0.06 5.86
C ALA A 79 -0.99 0.84 4.65
N GLY A 80 -1.54 0.26 3.58
CA GLY A 80 -1.92 0.98 2.37
C GLY A 80 -3.37 1.46 2.37
N GLY A 81 -3.69 2.44 1.53
CA GLY A 81 -5.07 2.89 1.31
C GLY A 81 -5.17 3.89 0.15
N PRO A 82 -6.34 4.00 -0.50
CA PRO A 82 -6.54 4.92 -1.63
C PRO A 82 -6.48 6.41 -1.27
N TRP A 83 -6.46 6.73 0.02
CA TRP A 83 -6.31 8.09 0.55
C TRP A 83 -4.85 8.52 0.72
N ILE A 84 -3.87 7.62 0.55
CA ILE A 84 -2.45 7.94 0.73
C ILE A 84 -1.90 8.55 -0.58
N THR A 85 -1.36 9.76 -0.49
CA THR A 85 -0.67 10.41 -1.60
C THR A 85 0.79 9.93 -1.74
N PRO A 86 1.48 10.17 -2.88
CA PRO A 86 2.90 9.85 -3.01
C PRO A 86 3.79 10.53 -1.94
N GLU A 87 3.44 11.75 -1.52
CA GLU A 87 4.10 12.51 -0.45
C GLU A 87 3.96 11.81 0.92
N GLU A 88 2.80 11.24 1.22
CA GLU A 88 2.52 10.58 2.49
C GLU A 88 2.94 9.10 2.51
N SER A 89 3.44 8.58 1.38
CA SER A 89 3.89 7.20 1.26
C SER A 89 5.31 6.99 1.83
N MET A 90 5.83 5.76 1.75
CA MET A 90 7.21 5.47 2.11
C MET A 90 8.19 6.18 1.16
N GLN A 91 9.06 7.01 1.71
CA GLN A 91 10.00 7.82 0.94
C GLN A 91 11.32 7.08 0.69
N LYS A 92 11.98 7.40 -0.42
CA LYS A 92 13.34 6.93 -0.76
C LYS A 92 14.19 8.08 -1.29
N VAL A 93 15.49 8.01 -1.02
CA VAL A 93 16.45 8.96 -1.61
C VAL A 93 16.73 8.54 -3.05
N VAL A 94 16.53 9.47 -3.98
CA VAL A 94 16.84 9.35 -5.41
C VAL A 94 17.81 10.47 -5.80
N TRP A 95 18.50 10.32 -6.92
CA TRP A 95 19.38 11.37 -7.42
C TRP A 95 19.50 11.34 -8.94
N SER A 96 20.07 12.41 -9.46
CA SER A 96 20.57 12.56 -10.81
C SER A 96 21.95 13.21 -10.71
N ASP A 97 22.78 13.02 -11.72
CA ASP A 97 24.09 13.65 -11.79
C ASP A 97 24.37 14.18 -13.20
N THR A 98 25.30 15.14 -13.26
CA THR A 98 25.84 15.65 -14.51
C THR A 98 27.24 16.22 -14.24
N ILE A 99 28.08 16.19 -15.26
CA ILE A 99 29.42 16.78 -15.21
C ILE A 99 29.39 18.10 -15.97
N VAL A 100 29.90 19.16 -15.34
CA VAL A 100 29.94 20.51 -15.93
C VAL A 100 31.35 21.09 -15.83
N ASN A 101 31.71 21.91 -16.81
CA ASN A 101 32.93 22.70 -16.73
C ASN A 101 32.70 23.90 -15.78
N GLY A 102 33.63 24.12 -14.86
CA GLY A 102 33.57 25.21 -13.89
C GLY A 102 33.70 26.61 -14.53
N GLY A 103 33.43 27.65 -13.74
CA GLY A 103 33.43 29.04 -14.18
C GLY A 103 32.07 29.70 -13.95
N ASN A 104 31.63 30.55 -14.89
CA ASN A 104 30.37 31.27 -14.78
C ASN A 104 29.20 30.43 -15.32
N ILE A 105 28.66 29.53 -14.47
CA ILE A 105 27.48 28.72 -14.79
C ILE A 105 26.23 29.54 -14.51
N ARG A 106 25.35 29.69 -15.51
CA ARG A 106 24.07 30.39 -15.40
C ARG A 106 22.98 29.61 -16.12
N ASN A 107 21.78 29.59 -15.54
CA ASN A 107 20.58 28.97 -16.12
C ASN A 107 20.77 27.51 -16.56
N LEU A 108 21.60 26.75 -15.84
CA LEU A 108 21.77 25.33 -16.09
C LEU A 108 20.54 24.58 -15.54
N THR A 109 19.82 23.89 -16.43
CA THR A 109 18.80 22.93 -16.03
C THR A 109 19.48 21.61 -15.69
N LEU A 110 19.36 21.17 -14.44
CA LEU A 110 19.86 19.87 -14.00
C LEU A 110 18.90 18.74 -14.44
N PRO A 111 19.41 17.52 -14.67
CA PRO A 111 18.56 16.36 -14.90
C PRO A 111 17.66 16.12 -13.68
N MET A 112 16.41 15.74 -13.92
CA MET A 112 15.49 15.36 -12.84
C MET A 112 15.77 13.92 -12.38
N PRO A 113 15.82 13.65 -11.06
CA PRO A 113 15.79 12.30 -10.53
C PRO A 113 14.46 11.57 -10.83
N GLU A 114 14.38 10.30 -10.41
CA GLU A 114 13.14 9.52 -10.49
C GLU A 114 12.00 10.22 -9.72
N ALA A 115 10.82 10.33 -10.36
CA ALA A 115 9.61 10.86 -9.74
C ALA A 115 8.47 9.85 -9.90
N LEU A 116 8.07 9.21 -8.79
CA LEU A 116 6.95 8.26 -8.80
C LEU A 116 5.63 9.03 -8.87
N ASP A 117 4.81 8.72 -9.87
CA ASP A 117 3.55 9.43 -10.15
C ASP A 117 3.72 10.97 -10.20
N GLY A 118 4.90 11.42 -10.65
CA GLY A 118 5.24 12.83 -10.78
C GLY A 118 5.61 13.54 -9.47
N TYR A 119 5.64 12.84 -8.33
CA TYR A 119 6.07 13.40 -7.06
C TYR A 119 7.60 13.34 -6.90
N TYR A 120 8.20 14.49 -6.58
CA TYR A 120 9.62 14.67 -6.31
C TYR A 120 9.83 15.95 -5.49
N GLU A 121 10.73 15.89 -4.51
CA GLU A 121 11.17 17.04 -3.74
C GLU A 121 12.70 17.05 -3.60
N ASP A 122 13.31 18.21 -3.87
CA ASP A 122 14.74 18.41 -3.67
C ASP A 122 15.09 18.39 -2.18
N ILE A 123 16.12 17.62 -1.82
CA ILE A 123 16.74 17.66 -0.48
C ILE A 123 17.94 18.60 -0.49
N VAL A 124 18.89 18.35 -1.39
CA VAL A 124 20.18 19.05 -1.46
C VAL A 124 20.84 18.84 -2.81
N THR A 125 21.61 19.83 -3.26
CA THR A 125 22.49 19.73 -4.44
C THR A 125 23.95 19.81 -4.00
N TYR A 126 24.77 18.85 -4.42
CA TYR A 126 26.21 18.84 -4.15
C TYR A 126 27.00 19.14 -5.43
N ALA A 127 28.11 19.87 -5.29
CA ALA A 127 29.13 20.02 -6.32
C ALA A 127 30.42 19.36 -5.83
N ILE A 128 30.84 18.30 -6.51
CA ILE A 128 32.02 17.52 -6.14
C ILE A 128 33.12 17.82 -7.16
N PRO A 129 34.28 18.38 -6.75
CA PRO A 129 35.38 18.60 -7.67
C PRO A 129 35.92 17.26 -8.17
N LEU A 130 35.98 17.08 -9.49
CA LEU A 130 36.54 15.89 -10.10
C LEU A 130 38.01 16.11 -10.43
N GLU A 131 38.90 15.23 -9.94
CA GLU A 131 40.34 15.28 -10.27
C GLU A 131 40.61 14.86 -11.72
N ARG A 132 39.74 14.01 -12.29
CA ARG A 132 39.76 13.55 -13.69
C ARG A 132 38.34 13.31 -14.19
N GLN A 133 38.10 13.48 -15.49
CA GLN A 133 36.84 13.03 -16.08
C GLN A 133 36.73 11.50 -15.99
N PRO A 134 35.59 10.94 -15.56
CA PRO A 134 35.39 9.49 -15.57
C PRO A 134 35.45 8.97 -17.01
N GLU A 135 36.23 7.91 -17.24
CA GLU A 135 36.30 7.23 -18.55
C GLU A 135 34.99 6.50 -18.90
N ASP A 136 34.16 6.23 -17.89
CA ASP A 136 32.90 5.52 -18.03
C ASP A 136 31.78 6.23 -17.24
N THR A 137 30.96 7.00 -17.95
CA THR A 137 29.77 7.67 -17.40
C THR A 137 28.59 6.70 -17.21
N SER A 138 28.76 5.39 -17.44
CA SER A 138 27.69 4.40 -17.34
C SER A 138 27.48 3.81 -15.94
N LEU A 139 28.41 4.05 -15.01
CA LEU A 139 28.31 3.57 -13.63
C LEU A 139 27.30 4.40 -12.83
N LYS A 140 26.02 4.10 -13.02
CA LYS A 140 24.95 4.57 -12.13
C LYS A 140 25.05 3.80 -10.82
N PRO A 141 25.25 4.45 -9.67
CA PRO A 141 25.22 3.75 -8.40
C PRO A 141 23.86 3.05 -8.27
N LYS A 142 23.85 1.76 -8.00
CA LYS A 142 22.60 1.01 -7.84
C LYS A 142 22.15 1.18 -6.40
N VAL A 143 21.07 1.93 -6.16
CA VAL A 143 20.34 1.83 -4.89
C VAL A 143 19.77 0.43 -4.82
N THR A 144 20.35 -0.41 -3.99
CA THR A 144 19.71 -1.64 -3.56
C THR A 144 18.96 -1.33 -2.28
N SER A 145 17.64 -1.16 -2.35
CA SER A 145 16.81 -1.37 -1.16
C SER A 145 16.80 -2.86 -0.88
N VAL A 146 17.17 -3.24 0.34
CA VAL A 146 16.90 -4.58 0.86
C VAL A 146 15.54 -4.48 1.55
N ILE A 147 14.54 -5.13 0.97
CA ILE A 147 13.27 -5.44 1.65
C ILE A 147 13.16 -6.96 1.67
#